data_AF-A0A8J3AYQ5-F1
#
_entry.id   AF-A0A8J3AYQ5-F1
#
_cell.length_a   1.000
_cell.length_b   1.000
_cell.length_c   1.000
_cell.angle_alpha   90.00
_cell.angle_beta   90.00
_cell.angle_gamma   90.00
#
_symmetry.space_group_name_H-M   'P 1'
#
loop_
_entity.id
_entity.type
_entity.pdbx_description
1 polymer ?
#
loop_
_entity_poly.entity_id
_entity_poly.type
_entity_poly.pdbx_seq_one_letter_code
_entity_poly.pdbx_strand_id
1 'polypeptide(L)'
;MIDLNRYFVAARRPLALALIVGAATVSLQGCFALVAGGTVAGTLAATDRRTLGAQTEDKAIVVKGESRIPGVAGPNDHVNVTAFNRKVLLTGEVRDESAKAAAEREAASIEGVQSVVNELAILGPSSFTSRSNDALITGKVKASFVDDKALYSNAFKITTERGIVYLMGRVTQSEGDRAAEIARGVSGVVKVVKIFEYISDEEYRQLTTTPDTSNKPSTQQ
;
A
#
# COMPACT_ATOMS: atom_id res chain seq x y z
N MET A 1 19.13 -13.39 -64.57
CA MET A 1 18.42 -13.88 -63.37
C MET A 1 18.99 -13.12 -62.18
N ILE A 2 18.22 -12.20 -61.60
CA ILE A 2 18.66 -11.35 -60.48
C ILE A 2 18.31 -12.10 -59.18
N ASP A 3 19.32 -12.31 -58.33
CA ASP A 3 19.22 -13.08 -57.08
C ASP A 3 18.46 -12.29 -56.00
N LEU A 4 17.12 -12.37 -56.01
CA LEU A 4 16.24 -11.72 -55.02
C LEU A 4 16.52 -12.17 -53.58
N ASN A 5 17.11 -13.35 -53.38
CA ASN A 5 17.33 -13.93 -52.06
C ASN A 5 18.43 -13.20 -51.25
N ARG A 6 19.41 -12.56 -51.93
CA ARG A 6 20.46 -11.77 -51.26
C ARG A 6 19.95 -10.44 -50.71
N TYR A 7 18.94 -9.84 -51.35
CA TYR A 7 18.31 -8.59 -50.89
C TYR A 7 17.50 -8.79 -49.61
N PHE A 8 16.77 -9.91 -49.49
CA PHE A 8 15.99 -10.22 -48.29
C PHE A 8 16.86 -10.44 -47.04
N VAL A 9 18.05 -11.05 -47.19
CA VAL A 9 18.96 -11.28 -46.07
C VAL A 9 19.68 -9.98 -45.65
N ALA A 10 20.03 -9.13 -46.61
CA ALA A 10 20.68 -7.84 -46.34
C ALA A 10 19.76 -6.84 -45.62
N ALA A 11 18.46 -6.84 -45.94
CA ALA A 11 17.47 -5.94 -45.33
C ALA A 11 16.98 -6.38 -43.93
N ARG A 12 17.13 -7.66 -43.57
CA ARG A 12 16.66 -8.21 -42.28
C ARG A 12 17.41 -7.66 -41.06
N ARG A 13 18.72 -7.44 -41.18
CA ARG A 13 19.57 -6.93 -40.07
C ARG A 13 19.28 -5.47 -39.71
N PRO A 14 19.19 -4.51 -40.66
CA PRO A 14 18.84 -3.13 -40.33
C PRO A 14 17.38 -3.00 -39.87
N LEU A 15 16.47 -3.84 -40.36
CA LEU A 15 15.05 -3.81 -39.96
C LEU A 15 14.83 -4.37 -38.54
N ALA A 16 15.58 -5.40 -38.15
CA ALA A 16 15.60 -5.91 -36.77
C ALA A 16 16.22 -4.89 -35.80
N LEU A 17 17.28 -4.19 -36.20
CA LEU A 17 17.88 -3.09 -35.42
C LEU A 17 16.91 -1.91 -35.25
N ALA A 18 16.18 -1.53 -36.29
CA ALA A 18 15.17 -0.48 -36.22
C ALA A 18 14.00 -0.85 -35.28
N LEU A 19 13.59 -2.12 -35.26
CA LEU A 19 12.56 -2.62 -34.34
C LEU A 19 13.01 -2.62 -32.86
N ILE A 20 14.26 -2.99 -32.58
CA ILE A 20 14.81 -2.97 -31.21
C ILE A 20 14.97 -1.54 -30.70
N VAL A 21 15.44 -0.61 -31.54
CA VAL A 21 15.55 0.81 -31.20
C VAL A 21 14.16 1.44 -31.04
N GLY A 22 13.18 1.07 -31.87
CA GLY A 22 11.80 1.52 -31.73
C GLY A 22 11.11 1.01 -30.46
N ALA A 23 11.42 -0.22 -30.01
CA ALA A 23 10.90 -0.73 -28.74
C ALA A 23 11.51 0.00 -27.52
N ALA A 24 12.81 0.37 -27.60
CA ALA A 24 13.49 1.10 -26.53
C ALA A 24 12.97 2.54 -26.34
N THR A 25 12.52 3.20 -27.41
CA THR A 25 11.95 4.57 -27.33
C THR A 25 10.54 4.60 -26.74
N VAL A 26 9.76 3.51 -26.86
CA VAL A 26 8.44 3.39 -26.22
C VAL A 26 8.57 3.16 -24.70
N SER A 27 9.62 2.47 -24.26
CA SER A 27 9.90 2.27 -22.82
C SER A 27 10.40 3.53 -22.09
N LEU A 28 10.72 4.62 -22.80
CA LEU A 28 11.22 5.87 -22.21
C LEU A 28 10.14 6.95 -22.00
N GLN A 29 8.86 6.64 -22.26
CA GLN A 29 7.73 7.51 -21.94
C GLN A 29 7.42 7.57 -20.42
N GLY A 30 8.19 6.83 -19.60
CA GLY A 30 8.02 6.77 -18.14
C GLY A 30 8.38 8.05 -17.38
N CYS A 31 8.94 9.08 -18.01
CA CYS A 31 9.32 10.33 -17.32
C CYS A 31 8.51 11.58 -17.70
N PHE A 32 7.62 11.51 -18.69
CA PHE A 32 6.80 12.68 -19.08
C PHE A 32 5.55 12.87 -18.21
N ALA A 33 5.13 11.85 -17.45
CA ALA A 33 4.08 12.00 -16.44
C ALA A 33 4.46 12.99 -15.33
N LEU A 34 5.74 13.32 -15.17
CA LEU A 34 6.22 14.20 -14.11
C LEU A 34 5.92 15.69 -14.37
N VAL A 35 5.85 16.13 -15.63
CA VAL A 35 5.72 17.56 -15.98
C VAL A 35 4.26 18.01 -16.01
N ALA A 36 3.33 17.14 -16.43
CA ALA A 36 1.88 17.36 -16.23
C ALA A 36 1.38 16.91 -14.85
N GLY A 37 2.22 16.18 -14.10
CA GLY A 37 1.88 15.58 -12.81
C GLY A 37 1.99 16.51 -11.61
N GLY A 38 2.48 17.75 -11.75
CA GLY A 38 2.69 18.64 -10.60
C GLY A 38 1.41 18.96 -9.81
N THR A 39 0.29 19.20 -10.51
CA THR A 39 -1.01 19.48 -9.87
C THR A 39 -1.69 18.21 -9.34
N VAL A 40 -1.56 17.10 -10.06
CA VAL A 40 -2.15 15.80 -9.66
C VAL A 40 -1.36 15.17 -8.49
N ALA A 41 -0.03 15.23 -8.50
CA ALA A 41 0.81 14.76 -7.41
C ALA A 41 0.63 15.63 -6.14
N GLY A 42 0.48 16.95 -6.30
CA GLY A 42 0.20 17.85 -5.18
C GLY A 42 -1.15 17.61 -4.50
N THR A 43 -2.20 17.30 -5.27
CA THR A 43 -3.52 16.96 -4.70
C THR A 43 -3.52 15.58 -4.03
N LEU A 44 -2.79 14.60 -4.56
CA LEU A 44 -2.65 13.29 -3.91
C LEU A 44 -1.93 13.41 -2.55
N ALA A 45 -0.86 14.22 -2.46
CA ALA A 45 -0.19 14.53 -1.20
C ALA A 45 -1.11 15.27 -0.21
N ALA A 46 -2.00 16.14 -0.69
CA ALA A 46 -2.94 16.88 0.17
C ALA A 46 -4.07 16.01 0.77
N THR A 47 -4.31 14.81 0.21
CA THR A 47 -5.39 13.92 0.70
C THR A 47 -4.90 12.88 1.71
N ASP A 48 -3.60 12.61 1.77
CA ASP A 48 -3.00 11.83 2.86
C ASP A 48 -2.74 12.77 4.04
N ARG A 49 -3.34 12.45 5.18
CA ARG A 49 -3.24 13.28 6.40
C ARG A 49 -1.98 13.00 7.21
N ARG A 50 -1.08 12.16 6.69
CA ARG A 50 0.23 11.89 7.27
C ARG A 50 1.29 12.73 6.57
N THR A 51 2.23 13.23 7.36
CA THR A 51 3.43 13.89 6.83
C THR A 51 4.28 12.91 6.04
N LEU A 52 5.09 13.41 5.11
CA LEU A 52 6.06 12.58 4.38
C LEU A 52 7.05 11.87 5.32
N GLY A 53 7.38 12.49 6.46
CA GLY A 53 8.18 11.89 7.52
C GLY A 53 7.50 10.65 8.12
N ALA A 54 6.22 10.77 8.49
CA ALA A 54 5.45 9.65 9.02
C ALA A 54 5.29 8.51 8.00
N GLN A 55 5.10 8.80 6.71
CA GLN A 55 5.05 7.77 5.67
C GLN A 55 6.39 7.05 5.48
N THR A 56 7.50 7.78 5.63
CA THR A 56 8.84 7.21 5.54
C THR A 56 9.13 6.32 6.74
N GLU A 57 8.75 6.76 7.94
CA GLU A 57 8.85 5.98 9.18
C GLU A 57 8.01 4.70 9.10
N ASP A 58 6.75 4.79 8.64
CA ASP A 58 5.89 3.61 8.42
C ASP A 58 6.55 2.58 7.50
N LYS A 59 7.16 3.01 6.40
CA LYS A 59 7.89 2.13 5.48
C LYS A 59 9.11 1.49 6.16
N ALA A 60 9.86 2.25 6.95
CA ALA A 60 10.99 1.73 7.70
C ALA A 60 10.55 0.67 8.72
N ILE A 61 9.43 0.89 9.40
CA ILE A 61 8.81 -0.09 10.32
C ILE A 61 8.45 -1.37 9.55
N VAL A 62 7.77 -1.27 8.40
CA VAL A 62 7.40 -2.44 7.59
C VAL A 62 8.64 -3.22 7.16
N VAL A 63 9.66 -2.56 6.61
CA VAL A 63 10.90 -3.22 6.17
C VAL A 63 11.61 -3.91 7.33
N LYS A 64 11.71 -3.26 8.49
CA LYS A 64 12.30 -3.86 9.70
C LYS A 64 11.47 -5.07 10.16
N GLY A 65 10.14 -4.98 10.13
CA GLY A 65 9.23 -6.06 10.51
C GLY A 65 9.32 -7.27 9.60
N GLU A 66 9.28 -7.06 8.28
CA GLU A 66 9.43 -8.10 7.27
C GLU A 66 10.79 -8.81 7.37
N SER A 67 11.84 -8.09 7.80
CA SER A 67 13.16 -8.67 7.99
C SER A 67 13.30 -9.47 9.29
N ARG A 68 12.65 -9.06 10.39
CA ARG A 68 12.90 -9.62 11.73
C ARG A 68 11.88 -10.66 12.16
N ILE A 69 10.60 -10.42 11.88
CA ILE A 69 9.50 -11.25 12.37
C ILE A 69 9.56 -12.70 11.86
N PRO A 70 9.93 -12.98 10.59
CA PRO A 70 10.08 -14.36 10.14
C PRO A 70 11.12 -15.16 10.94
N GLY A 71 12.14 -14.50 11.50
CA GLY A 71 13.15 -15.13 12.34
C GLY A 71 12.61 -15.64 13.68
N VAL A 72 11.54 -15.04 14.21
CA VAL A 72 10.94 -15.42 15.50
C VAL A 72 9.65 -16.24 15.36
N ALA A 73 8.87 -16.02 14.29
CA ALA A 73 7.69 -16.83 13.98
C ALA A 73 8.09 -18.18 13.34
N GLY A 74 9.15 -18.16 12.54
CA GLY A 74 9.78 -19.30 11.89
C GLY A 74 9.31 -19.56 10.44
N PRO A 75 9.94 -20.54 9.76
CA PRO A 75 10.04 -20.55 8.29
C PRO A 75 8.77 -20.95 7.53
N ASN A 76 7.81 -21.60 8.20
CA ASN A 76 6.57 -22.06 7.58
C ASN A 76 5.36 -21.17 7.92
N ASP A 77 5.59 -20.13 8.73
CA ASP A 77 4.57 -19.20 9.17
C ASP A 77 4.47 -18.07 8.13
N HIS A 78 3.25 -17.59 7.89
CA HIS A 78 2.99 -16.50 6.96
C HIS A 78 2.60 -15.26 7.76
N VAL A 79 3.50 -14.28 7.86
CA VAL A 79 3.23 -13.04 8.58
C VAL A 79 3.35 -11.85 7.64
N ASN A 80 2.26 -11.13 7.48
CA ASN A 80 2.18 -9.88 6.74
C ASN A 80 2.23 -8.72 7.74
N VAL A 81 3.16 -7.78 7.50
CA VAL A 81 3.35 -6.59 8.34
C VAL A 81 2.80 -5.38 7.60
N THR A 82 1.85 -4.68 8.20
CA THR A 82 1.35 -3.41 7.70
C THR A 82 1.57 -2.34 8.76
N ALA A 83 2.06 -1.16 8.38
CA ALA A 83 2.15 -0.01 9.27
C ALA A 83 1.37 1.18 8.71
N PHE A 84 0.74 1.94 9.61
CA PHE A 84 0.11 3.22 9.30
C PHE A 84 0.17 4.12 10.53
N ASN A 85 0.80 5.29 10.39
CA ASN A 85 1.04 6.25 11.46
C ASN A 85 1.60 5.58 12.73
N ARG A 86 2.68 4.78 12.57
CA ARG A 86 3.38 4.05 13.64
C ARG A 86 2.56 2.97 14.37
N LYS A 87 1.33 2.71 13.95
CA LYS A 87 0.53 1.56 14.38
C LYS A 87 0.80 0.40 13.43
N VAL A 88 1.17 -0.75 13.97
CA VAL A 88 1.46 -1.98 13.22
C VAL A 88 0.25 -2.90 13.29
N LEU A 89 -0.09 -3.49 12.14
CA LEU A 89 -1.03 -4.59 12.01
C LEU A 89 -0.25 -5.83 11.55
N LEU A 90 -0.37 -6.92 12.32
CA LEU A 90 0.11 -8.23 11.94
C LEU A 90 -1.06 -9.08 11.46
N THR A 91 -0.94 -9.66 10.26
CA THR A 91 -1.94 -10.55 9.65
C THR A 91 -1.27 -11.77 9.05
N GLY A 92 -2.06 -12.78 8.72
CA GLY A 92 -1.58 -14.07 8.21
C GLY A 92 -1.76 -15.20 9.22
N GLU A 93 -0.93 -16.23 9.11
CA GLU A 93 -1.06 -17.50 9.81
C GLU A 93 0.24 -17.90 10.51
N VAL A 94 0.10 -18.37 11.75
CA VAL A 94 1.19 -18.92 12.55
C VAL A 94 0.81 -20.30 13.07
N ARG A 95 1.81 -21.09 13.44
CA ARG A 95 1.60 -22.48 13.86
C ARG A 95 0.96 -22.63 15.25
N ASP A 96 1.22 -21.68 16.15
CA ASP A 96 0.80 -21.74 17.56
C ASP A 96 0.81 -20.33 18.22
N GLU A 97 0.32 -20.28 19.46
CA GLU A 97 0.23 -19.05 20.26
C GLU A 97 1.63 -18.50 20.63
N SER A 98 2.64 -19.35 20.73
CA SER A 98 4.00 -18.91 21.03
C SER A 98 4.60 -18.12 19.88
N ALA A 99 4.44 -18.60 18.63
CA ALA A 99 4.83 -17.89 17.42
C ALA A 99 4.05 -16.58 17.28
N LYS A 100 2.74 -16.60 17.56
CA LYS A 100 1.89 -15.40 17.58
C LYS A 100 2.42 -14.33 18.54
N ALA A 101 2.70 -14.70 19.77
CA ALA A 101 3.20 -13.79 20.80
C ALA A 101 4.65 -13.35 20.55
N ALA A 102 5.48 -14.19 19.92
CA ALA A 102 6.84 -13.83 19.52
C ALA A 102 6.82 -12.76 18.41
N ALA A 103 5.99 -12.94 17.39
CA ALA A 103 5.83 -11.96 16.30
C ALA A 103 5.35 -10.59 16.83
N GLU A 104 4.41 -10.58 17.78
CA GLU A 104 3.92 -9.35 18.41
C GLU A 104 5.00 -8.61 19.19
N ARG A 105 5.76 -9.33 20.02
CA ARG A 105 6.87 -8.74 20.79
C ARG A 105 7.96 -8.20 19.89
N GLU A 106 8.31 -8.93 18.83
CA GLU A 106 9.30 -8.48 17.85
C GLU A 106 8.82 -7.21 17.14
N ALA A 107 7.56 -7.18 16.68
CA ALA A 107 6.97 -5.98 16.08
C ALA A 107 6.98 -4.78 17.04
N ALA A 108 6.61 -5.00 18.30
CA ALA A 108 6.60 -3.95 19.33
C ALA A 108 8.00 -3.41 19.67
N SER A 109 9.05 -4.21 19.46
CA SER A 109 10.45 -3.83 19.71
C SER A 109 11.05 -2.96 18.59
N ILE A 110 10.38 -2.87 17.45
CA ILE A 110 10.84 -2.05 16.32
C ILE A 110 10.73 -0.58 16.71
N GLU A 111 11.86 0.12 16.61
CA GLU A 111 11.92 1.57 16.80
C GLU A 111 10.87 2.31 15.96
N GLY A 112 10.17 3.24 16.61
CA GLY A 112 9.11 4.03 16.00
C GLY A 112 7.71 3.41 16.16
N VAL A 113 7.58 2.12 16.50
CA VAL A 113 6.28 1.49 16.72
C VAL A 113 5.62 2.04 18.00
N GLN A 114 4.37 2.46 17.88
CA GLN A 114 3.57 2.96 19.00
C GLN A 114 2.57 1.92 19.54
N SER A 115 2.01 1.10 18.66
CA SER A 115 1.06 0.06 19.03
C SER A 115 1.05 -1.05 17.99
N VAL A 116 0.73 -2.26 18.44
CA VAL A 116 0.61 -3.44 17.59
C VAL A 116 -0.80 -4.00 17.73
N VAL A 117 -1.42 -4.30 16.58
CA VAL A 117 -2.68 -5.02 16.48
C VAL A 117 -2.36 -6.38 15.87
N ASN A 118 -2.48 -7.43 16.68
CA ASN A 118 -2.11 -8.79 16.29
C ASN A 118 -3.33 -9.63 15.88
N GLU A 119 -3.55 -9.73 14.57
CA GLU A 119 -4.64 -10.48 13.95
C GLU A 119 -4.13 -11.76 13.25
N LEU A 120 -2.98 -12.27 13.70
CA LEU A 120 -2.47 -13.58 13.29
C LEU A 120 -3.43 -14.67 13.73
N ALA A 121 -3.74 -15.58 12.82
CA ALA A 121 -4.54 -16.76 13.10
C ALA A 121 -3.65 -17.97 13.33
N ILE A 122 -4.03 -18.83 14.28
CA ILE A 122 -3.35 -20.12 14.48
C ILE A 122 -3.97 -21.12 13.52
N LEU A 123 -3.40 -21.21 12.32
CA LEU A 123 -3.91 -21.99 11.19
C LEU A 123 -2.75 -22.45 10.30
N GLY A 124 -3.03 -23.44 9.43
CA GLY A 124 -2.11 -23.78 8.34
C GLY A 124 -2.01 -22.65 7.30
N PRO A 125 -0.97 -22.66 6.45
CA PRO A 125 -0.75 -21.59 5.48
C PRO A 125 -1.92 -21.44 4.51
N SER A 126 -2.30 -20.19 4.24
CA SER A 126 -3.33 -19.85 3.27
C SER A 126 -2.99 -20.35 1.85
N SER A 127 -4.00 -20.85 1.14
CA SER A 127 -3.84 -21.33 -0.24
C SER A 127 -3.62 -20.18 -1.22
N PHE A 128 -2.97 -20.46 -2.36
CA PHE A 128 -2.76 -19.47 -3.42
C PHE A 128 -4.09 -18.86 -3.91
N THR A 129 -5.13 -19.67 -4.02
CA THR A 129 -6.47 -19.22 -4.40
C THR A 129 -7.07 -18.27 -3.37
N SER A 130 -6.91 -18.54 -2.07
CA SER A 130 -7.36 -17.64 -1.01
C SER A 130 -6.69 -16.28 -1.13
N ARG A 131 -5.35 -16.25 -1.23
CA ARG A 131 -4.58 -15.01 -1.35
C ARG A 131 -4.94 -14.22 -2.61
N SER A 132 -5.17 -14.92 -3.72
CA SER A 132 -5.62 -14.31 -4.97
C SER A 132 -6.99 -13.66 -4.80
N ASN A 133 -7.92 -14.33 -4.10
CA ASN A 133 -9.23 -13.76 -3.79
C ASN A 133 -9.12 -12.53 -2.87
N ASP A 134 -8.26 -12.57 -1.86
CA ASP A 134 -8.04 -11.44 -0.95
C ASP A 134 -7.47 -10.20 -1.66
N ALA A 135 -6.58 -10.40 -2.64
CA ALA A 135 -6.09 -9.32 -3.51
C ALA A 135 -7.23 -8.70 -4.35
N LEU A 136 -8.12 -9.54 -4.90
CA LEU A 136 -9.30 -9.06 -5.63
C LEU A 136 -10.29 -8.32 -4.72
N ILE A 137 -10.55 -8.84 -3.51
CA ILE A 137 -11.38 -8.16 -2.50
C ILE A 137 -10.78 -6.80 -2.17
N THR A 138 -9.47 -6.73 -1.90
CA THR A 138 -8.77 -5.47 -1.63
C THR A 138 -8.94 -4.49 -2.78
N GLY A 139 -8.79 -4.94 -4.03
CA GLY A 139 -9.01 -4.11 -5.22
C GLY A 139 -10.44 -3.58 -5.33
N LYS A 140 -11.44 -4.42 -5.06
CA LYS A 140 -12.86 -4.02 -5.07
C LYS A 140 -13.17 -3.00 -3.98
N VAL A 141 -12.69 -3.21 -2.74
CA VAL A 141 -12.86 -2.26 -1.65
C VAL A 141 -12.24 -0.91 -1.99
N LYS A 142 -11.01 -0.91 -2.52
CA LYS A 142 -10.35 0.32 -2.99
C LYS A 142 -11.14 1.02 -4.09
N ALA A 143 -11.65 0.28 -5.07
CA ALA A 143 -12.49 0.86 -6.13
C ALA A 143 -13.77 1.50 -5.53
N SER A 144 -14.46 0.81 -4.63
CA SER A 144 -15.65 1.34 -3.96
C SER A 144 -15.36 2.59 -3.12
N PHE A 145 -14.16 2.72 -2.55
CA PHE A 145 -13.75 3.94 -1.82
C PHE A 145 -13.42 5.10 -2.76
N VAL A 146 -12.93 4.82 -3.99
CA VAL A 146 -12.67 5.84 -5.00
C VAL A 146 -13.97 6.37 -5.59
N ASP A 147 -14.98 5.49 -5.76
CA ASP A 147 -16.29 5.86 -6.27
C ASP A 147 -17.12 6.69 -5.25
N ASP A 148 -16.75 6.63 -3.97
CA ASP A 148 -17.43 7.36 -2.91
C ASP A 148 -16.89 8.79 -2.73
N LYS A 149 -17.74 9.78 -3.00
CA LYS A 149 -17.38 11.20 -2.93
C LYS A 149 -17.13 11.72 -1.51
N ALA A 150 -17.55 10.98 -0.47
CA ALA A 150 -17.38 11.38 0.92
C ALA A 150 -16.09 10.84 1.53
N LEU A 151 -15.36 9.96 0.83
CA LEU A 151 -14.11 9.37 1.33
C LEU A 151 -12.91 9.78 0.48
N TYR A 152 -11.83 10.15 1.15
CA TYR A 152 -10.52 10.26 0.51
C TYR A 152 -9.83 8.91 0.57
N SER A 153 -9.77 8.19 -0.55
CA SER A 153 -9.16 6.84 -0.60
C SER A 153 -7.74 6.79 -0.03
N ASN A 154 -6.95 7.85 -0.19
CA ASN A 154 -5.58 7.95 0.32
C ASN A 154 -5.50 8.11 1.86
N ALA A 155 -6.60 8.48 2.52
CA ALA A 155 -6.66 8.54 3.98
C ALA A 155 -6.75 7.14 4.62
N PHE A 156 -6.95 6.09 3.80
CA PHE A 156 -7.12 4.72 4.24
C PHE A 156 -6.00 3.82 3.74
N LYS A 157 -5.50 2.96 4.63
CA LYS A 157 -4.69 1.78 4.30
C LYS A 157 -5.58 0.55 4.48
N ILE A 158 -5.76 -0.17 3.38
CA ILE A 158 -6.66 -1.33 3.30
C ILE A 158 -5.81 -2.58 3.07
N THR A 159 -5.98 -3.57 3.94
CA THR A 159 -5.37 -4.90 3.83
C THR A 159 -6.47 -5.95 3.97
N THR A 160 -6.44 -7.01 3.17
CA THR A 160 -7.38 -8.13 3.28
C THR A 160 -6.60 -9.42 3.51
N GLU A 161 -7.06 -10.23 4.45
CA GLU A 161 -6.52 -11.55 4.74
C GLU A 161 -7.67 -12.50 5.11
N ARG A 162 -7.79 -13.63 4.40
CA ARG A 162 -8.85 -14.64 4.59
C ARG A 162 -10.26 -14.04 4.55
N GLY A 163 -10.52 -13.13 3.62
CA GLY A 163 -11.79 -12.40 3.49
C GLY A 163 -12.07 -11.40 4.61
N ILE A 164 -11.14 -11.18 5.56
CA ILE A 164 -11.24 -10.14 6.59
C ILE A 164 -10.56 -8.88 6.07
N VAL A 165 -11.31 -7.79 6.00
CA VAL A 165 -10.78 -6.48 5.59
C VAL A 165 -10.40 -5.68 6.83
N TYR A 166 -9.13 -5.30 6.91
CA TYR A 166 -8.59 -4.43 7.94
C TYR A 166 -8.46 -3.03 7.37
N LEU A 167 -9.12 -2.08 8.02
CA LEU A 167 -9.13 -0.67 7.63
C LEU A 167 -8.32 0.13 8.64
N MET A 168 -7.20 0.70 8.18
CA MET A 168 -6.39 1.64 8.95
C MET A 168 -6.52 3.04 8.33
N GLY A 169 -6.35 4.09 9.13
CA GLY A 169 -6.51 5.46 8.65
C GLY A 169 -6.59 6.48 9.79
N ARG A 170 -6.27 7.74 9.48
CA ARG A 170 -6.52 8.90 10.35
C ARG A 170 -7.79 9.59 9.89
N VAL A 171 -8.90 9.33 10.55
CA VAL A 171 -10.25 9.61 10.02
C VAL A 171 -11.17 10.19 11.07
N THR A 172 -12.24 10.88 10.65
CA THR A 172 -13.32 11.21 11.58
C THR A 172 -14.16 9.96 11.89
N GLN A 173 -15.01 10.03 12.93
CA GLN A 173 -15.93 8.95 13.25
C GLN A 173 -16.85 8.62 12.05
N SER A 174 -17.38 9.67 11.41
CA SER A 174 -18.29 9.54 10.25
C SER A 174 -17.62 8.85 9.05
N GLU A 175 -16.38 9.22 8.75
CA GLU A 175 -15.59 8.59 7.67
C GLU A 175 -15.29 7.12 7.98
N GLY A 176 -14.90 6.82 9.22
CA GLY A 176 -14.63 5.44 9.64
C GLY A 176 -15.86 4.54 9.58
N ASP A 177 -17.04 5.06 9.92
CA ASP A 177 -18.29 4.31 9.85
C ASP A 177 -18.75 4.10 8.41
N ARG A 178 -18.66 5.14 7.56
CA ARG A 178 -18.94 5.04 6.12
C ARG A 178 -17.99 4.07 5.41
N ALA A 179 -16.70 4.14 5.70
CA ALA A 179 -15.69 3.24 5.15
C ALA A 179 -15.98 1.77 5.51
N ALA A 180 -16.38 1.52 6.75
CA ALA A 180 -16.74 0.17 7.19
C ALA A 180 -18.02 -0.35 6.52
N GLU A 181 -19.03 0.51 6.33
CA GLU A 181 -20.28 0.17 5.64
C GLU A 181 -20.03 -0.22 4.19
N ILE A 182 -19.26 0.59 3.45
CA ILE A 182 -18.89 0.30 2.06
C ILE A 182 -18.10 -1.01 1.97
N ALA A 183 -17.06 -1.17 2.80
CA ALA A 183 -16.24 -2.38 2.79
C ALA A 183 -17.07 -3.64 3.07
N ARG A 184 -18.00 -3.58 4.03
CA ARG A 184 -18.92 -4.70 4.33
C ARG A 184 -19.85 -5.05 3.16
N GLY A 185 -20.19 -4.09 2.30
CA GLY A 185 -21.03 -4.31 1.12
C GLY A 185 -20.30 -4.99 -0.05
N VAL A 186 -18.97 -5.09 0.00
CA VAL A 186 -18.18 -5.70 -1.07
C VAL A 186 -18.28 -7.23 -1.03
N SER A 187 -18.66 -7.81 -2.17
CA SER A 187 -18.74 -9.27 -2.33
C SER A 187 -17.41 -9.96 -1.99
N GLY A 188 -17.48 -10.95 -1.09
CA GLY A 188 -16.33 -11.73 -0.62
C GLY A 188 -15.79 -11.26 0.72
N VAL A 189 -16.22 -10.10 1.23
CA VAL A 189 -15.87 -9.66 2.58
C VAL A 189 -16.66 -10.45 3.62
N VAL A 190 -15.94 -11.05 4.56
CA VAL A 190 -16.49 -11.86 5.66
C VAL A 190 -16.60 -11.04 6.94
N LYS A 191 -15.59 -10.20 7.21
CA LYS A 191 -15.50 -9.36 8.41
C LYS A 191 -14.77 -8.07 8.06
N VAL A 192 -15.14 -6.98 8.72
CA VAL A 192 -14.38 -5.73 8.67
C VAL A 192 -13.87 -5.41 10.08
N VAL A 193 -12.57 -5.13 10.18
CA VAL A 193 -11.90 -4.72 11.42
C VAL A 193 -11.45 -3.28 11.26
N LYS A 194 -11.93 -2.40 12.13
CA LYS A 194 -11.59 -0.97 12.15
C LYS A 194 -10.36 -0.75 13.03
N ILE A 195 -9.28 -0.24 12.46
CA ILE A 195 -8.00 0.06 13.12
C ILE A 195 -7.68 1.54 12.86
N PHE A 196 -8.65 2.39 13.15
CA PHE A 196 -8.54 3.82 12.91
C PHE A 196 -7.83 4.55 14.05
N GLU A 197 -7.29 5.71 13.70
CA GLU A 197 -7.01 6.79 14.61
C GLU A 197 -8.06 7.86 14.37
N TYR A 198 -8.93 8.08 15.35
CA TYR A 198 -10.01 9.04 15.21
C TYR A 198 -9.51 10.44 15.53
N ILE A 199 -9.65 11.35 14.58
CA ILE A 199 -9.30 12.77 14.71
C ILE A 199 -10.57 13.62 14.85
N SER A 200 -10.47 14.76 15.51
CA SER A 200 -11.58 15.71 15.62
C SER A 200 -11.87 16.39 14.28
N ASP A 201 -13.09 16.90 14.11
CA ASP A 201 -13.46 17.67 12.90
C ASP A 201 -12.61 18.94 12.73
N GLU A 202 -12.12 19.52 13.83
CA GLU A 202 -11.24 20.68 13.83
C GLU A 202 -9.83 20.32 13.34
N GLU A 203 -9.25 19.23 13.85
CA GLU A 203 -7.96 18.71 13.38
C GLU A 203 -8.06 18.29 11.91
N TYR A 204 -9.16 17.65 11.52
CA TYR A 204 -9.45 17.29 10.13
C TYR A 204 -9.45 18.51 9.20
N ARG A 205 -10.08 19.62 9.61
CA ARG A 205 -10.05 20.87 8.84
C ARG A 205 -8.63 21.42 8.72
N GLN A 206 -7.86 21.45 9.80
CA GLN A 206 -6.48 21.95 9.76
C GLN A 206 -5.59 21.14 8.82
N LEU A 207 -5.75 19.82 8.80
CA LEU A 207 -5.02 18.89 7.93
C LEU A 207 -5.47 18.98 6.45
N THR A 208 -6.70 19.42 6.18
CA THR A 208 -7.22 19.58 4.81
C THR A 208 -7.05 21.00 4.26
N THR A 209 -6.86 22.01 5.10
CA THR A 209 -6.73 23.42 4.70
C THR A 209 -5.31 23.96 4.64
N THR A 210 -4.29 23.23 5.13
CA THR A 210 -2.90 23.71 5.17
C THR A 210 -2.09 23.14 4.00
N PRO A 211 -1.76 23.93 2.96
CA PRO A 211 -0.72 23.57 2.01
C PRO A 211 0.62 23.59 2.76
N ASP A 212 1.42 22.55 2.59
CA ASP A 212 2.71 22.36 3.25
C ASP A 212 3.64 23.57 3.04
N THR A 213 3.67 24.52 3.98
CA THR A 213 4.62 25.65 3.98
C THR A 213 6.00 25.28 4.53
N SER A 214 6.30 23.99 4.67
CA SER A 214 7.55 23.51 5.26
C SER A 214 8.78 23.60 4.33
N ASN A 215 8.63 24.08 3.09
CA ASN A 215 9.77 24.38 2.22
C ASN A 215 9.99 25.89 2.04
N LYS A 216 10.50 26.57 3.08
CA LYS A 216 11.22 27.83 2.90
C LYS A 216 12.72 27.50 2.94
N PRO A 217 13.48 27.69 1.85
CA PRO A 217 14.93 27.66 1.94
C PRO A 217 15.33 28.76 2.92
N SER A 218 16.07 28.38 3.95
CA SER A 218 16.74 29.33 4.85
C SER A 218 17.71 30.16 4.02
N THR A 219 17.28 31.35 3.60
CA THR A 219 18.18 32.41 3.17
C THR A 219 19.00 32.80 4.39
N GLN A 220 20.25 32.34 4.43
CA GLN A 220 21.26 32.83 5.36
C GLN A 220 21.46 34.32 5.08
N GLN A 221 21.39 35.13 6.14
CA GLN A 221 21.91 36.50 6.16
C GLN A 221 23.43 36.48 6.24
#